data_AF-A0A0D1ZE04-F1
#
_entry.id   AF-A0A0D1ZE04-F1
#
_cell.length_a   1.000
_cell.length_b   1.000
_cell.length_c   1.000
_cell.angle_alpha   90.00
_cell.angle_beta   90.00
_cell.angle_gamma   90.00
#
_symmetry.space_group_name_H-M   'P 1'
#
loop_
_entity.id
_entity.type
_entity.pdbx_description
1 polymer ?
#
loop_
_entity_poly.entity_id
_entity_poly.type
_entity_poly.pdbx_seq_one_letter_code
_entity_poly.pdbx_strand_id
1 'polypeptide(L)'
;MEGFPLRHWSMRIVQLHADTKQEIDADIFESVTYKLHESFGPKATQVFKKPPFRVSEDGWGEFDLAIEFKDLSGKVHPIIHDLNFGSNRYETKQILVFKNPKGALLDALRNSGHIPGESSTNGADASSKKRASEVGTGGTQKKKKGADGKAIDMDRLAEGLQKLGEDDLLQVVQMVHDNKTEESWMRNDIDQGEFHVDLYTLPDSLIKMLWDFTSEKVAITAST
;
A
#
# COMPACT_ATOMS: atom_id res chain seq x y z
N MET A 1 -43.49 -6.51 -26.96
CA MET A 1 -42.75 -6.08 -25.76
C MET A 1 -41.34 -6.57 -25.96
N GLU A 2 -40.45 -5.71 -26.47
CA GLU A 2 -39.05 -6.09 -26.64
C GLU A 2 -38.44 -6.24 -25.24
N GLY A 3 -38.19 -7.48 -24.83
CA GLY A 3 -37.52 -7.76 -23.57
C GLY A 3 -36.06 -7.36 -23.69
N PHE A 4 -35.54 -6.70 -22.66
CA PHE A 4 -34.10 -6.47 -22.56
C PHE A 4 -33.35 -7.80 -22.67
N PRO A 5 -32.23 -7.86 -23.42
CA PRO A 5 -31.50 -9.09 -23.61
C PRO A 5 -31.02 -9.61 -22.25
N LEU A 6 -31.35 -10.86 -21.94
CA LEU A 6 -30.83 -11.55 -20.77
C LEU A 6 -29.34 -11.79 -20.97
N ARG A 7 -28.53 -11.47 -19.97
CA ARG A 7 -27.08 -11.64 -19.99
C ARG A 7 -26.63 -12.55 -18.87
N HIS A 8 -25.71 -13.44 -19.20
CA HIS A 8 -24.92 -14.15 -18.22
C HIS A 8 -23.73 -13.28 -17.81
N TRP A 9 -23.59 -12.96 -16.53
CA TRP A 9 -22.47 -12.18 -16.02
C TRP A 9 -21.77 -12.92 -14.87
N SER A 10 -20.50 -12.59 -14.64
CA SER A 10 -19.77 -13.10 -13.49
C SER A 10 -18.72 -12.09 -13.02
N MET A 11 -18.54 -12.02 -11.70
CA MET A 11 -17.48 -11.23 -11.07
C MET A 11 -16.54 -12.16 -10.32
N ARG A 12 -15.25 -11.80 -10.26
CA ARG A 12 -14.23 -12.48 -9.47
C ARG A 12 -13.36 -11.45 -8.78
N ILE A 13 -12.88 -11.80 -7.59
CA ILE A 13 -11.99 -10.96 -6.79
C ILE A 13 -10.61 -11.60 -6.82
N VAL A 14 -9.62 -10.77 -7.14
CA VAL A 14 -8.20 -11.10 -7.06
C VAL A 14 -7.46 -10.01 -6.32
N GLN A 15 -6.31 -10.35 -5.80
CA GLN A 15 -5.38 -9.41 -5.23
C GLN A 15 -4.24 -9.18 -6.23
N LEU A 16 -3.73 -7.96 -6.29
CA LEU A 16 -2.53 -7.67 -7.08
C LEU A 16 -1.31 -7.74 -6.15
N HIS A 17 -0.29 -8.48 -6.55
CA HIS A 17 0.99 -8.48 -5.86
C HIS A 17 1.63 -7.09 -5.96
N ALA A 18 2.14 -6.55 -4.84
CA ALA A 18 2.65 -5.20 -4.74
C ALA A 18 3.81 -4.95 -5.72
N ASP A 19 4.77 -5.88 -5.80
CA ASP A 19 5.96 -5.72 -6.63
C ASP A 19 5.71 -6.14 -8.09
N THR A 20 5.30 -7.39 -8.31
CA THR A 20 5.17 -7.98 -9.67
C THR A 20 3.92 -7.55 -10.43
N LYS A 21 2.94 -6.93 -9.74
CA LYS A 21 1.60 -6.62 -10.27
C LYS A 21 0.82 -7.82 -10.80
N GLN A 22 1.27 -9.05 -10.54
CA GLN A 22 0.56 -10.25 -10.93
C GLN A 22 -0.72 -10.41 -10.11
N GLU A 23 -1.77 -10.96 -10.74
CA GLU A 23 -2.96 -11.40 -10.02
C GLU A 23 -2.61 -12.64 -9.17
N ILE A 24 -2.91 -12.55 -7.88
CA ILE A 24 -2.81 -13.64 -6.92
C ILE A 24 -4.18 -13.85 -6.26
N ASP A 25 -4.34 -15.00 -5.61
CA ASP A 25 -5.52 -15.27 -4.81
C ASP A 25 -5.61 -14.29 -3.63
N ALA A 26 -6.81 -13.74 -3.42
CA ALA A 26 -7.07 -12.77 -2.35
C ALA A 26 -7.28 -13.48 -1.00
N ASP A 27 -6.29 -14.25 -0.55
CA ASP A 27 -6.32 -15.06 0.68
C ASP A 27 -6.40 -14.21 1.96
N ILE A 28 -6.22 -12.90 1.85
CA ILE A 28 -6.44 -11.94 2.95
C ILE A 28 -7.90 -11.85 3.41
N PHE A 29 -8.84 -12.43 2.66
CA PHE A 29 -10.27 -12.45 2.98
C PHE A 29 -10.75 -13.82 3.45
N GLU A 30 -11.46 -13.84 4.58
CA GLU A 30 -12.21 -15.01 5.05
C GLU A 30 -13.44 -15.26 4.15
N SER A 31 -14.10 -14.18 3.73
CA SER A 31 -15.27 -14.27 2.86
C SER A 31 -15.56 -12.97 2.11
N VAL A 32 -16.20 -13.09 0.95
CA VAL A 32 -16.78 -11.98 0.19
C VAL A 32 -18.29 -12.17 0.12
N THR A 33 -19.03 -11.14 0.47
CA THR A 33 -20.49 -11.11 0.37
C THR A 33 -20.91 -10.15 -0.74
N TYR A 34 -21.63 -10.66 -1.73
CA TYR A 34 -22.26 -9.84 -2.77
C TYR A 34 -23.70 -9.57 -2.37
N LYS A 35 -24.07 -8.28 -2.33
CA LYS A 35 -25.44 -7.81 -2.12
C LYS A 35 -26.02 -7.40 -3.47
N LEU A 36 -26.55 -8.37 -4.20
CA LEU A 36 -27.22 -8.17 -5.48
C LEU A 36 -28.55 -7.44 -5.29
N HIS A 37 -29.11 -6.95 -6.40
CA HIS A 37 -30.42 -6.32 -6.41
C HIS A 37 -31.53 -7.25 -5.87
N GLU A 38 -32.56 -6.68 -5.25
CA GLU A 38 -33.64 -7.42 -4.58
C GLU A 38 -34.42 -8.35 -5.52
N SER A 39 -34.40 -8.09 -6.84
CA SER A 39 -35.01 -8.95 -7.86
C SER A 39 -34.41 -10.37 -7.91
N PHE A 40 -33.22 -10.59 -7.35
CA PHE A 40 -32.64 -11.92 -7.19
C PHE A 40 -33.26 -12.71 -6.02
N GLY A 41 -34.16 -12.09 -5.24
CA GLY A 41 -34.94 -12.74 -4.19
C GLY A 41 -34.05 -13.41 -3.14
N PRO A 42 -34.22 -14.72 -2.85
CA PRO A 42 -33.38 -15.43 -1.89
C PRO A 42 -31.88 -15.41 -2.22
N LYS A 43 -31.51 -15.16 -3.49
CA LYS A 43 -30.12 -15.05 -3.95
C LYS A 43 -29.57 -13.63 -3.90
N ALA A 44 -30.32 -12.66 -3.39
CA ALA A 44 -29.87 -11.26 -3.31
C ALA A 44 -28.62 -11.11 -2.43
N THR A 45 -28.43 -11.96 -1.42
CA THR A 45 -27.20 -12.01 -0.62
C THR A 45 -26.48 -13.32 -0.85
N GLN A 46 -25.26 -13.28 -1.40
CA GLN A 46 -24.44 -14.48 -1.64
C GLN A 46 -23.08 -14.35 -0.98
N VAL A 47 -22.65 -15.38 -0.25
CA VAL A 47 -21.39 -15.40 0.51
C VAL A 47 -20.46 -16.46 -0.05
N PHE A 48 -19.24 -16.06 -0.41
CA PHE A 48 -18.20 -16.95 -0.90
C PHE A 48 -17.00 -16.92 0.06
N LYS A 49 -16.41 -18.08 0.35
CA LYS A 49 -15.35 -18.24 1.37
C LYS A 49 -14.00 -18.68 0.80
N LYS A 50 -13.87 -18.73 -0.53
CA LYS A 50 -12.65 -19.16 -1.20
C LYS A 50 -12.38 -18.29 -2.43
N PRO A 51 -11.12 -17.90 -2.67
CA PRO A 51 -10.72 -17.29 -3.93
C PRO A 51 -11.11 -18.17 -5.14
N PRO A 52 -11.41 -17.55 -6.30
CA PRO A 52 -11.41 -16.11 -6.56
C PRO A 52 -12.78 -15.47 -6.22
N PHE A 53 -13.52 -16.01 -5.25
CA PHE A 53 -14.81 -15.51 -4.77
C PHE A 53 -15.81 -15.26 -5.90
N ARG A 54 -15.85 -16.18 -6.87
CA ARG A 54 -16.61 -15.98 -8.10
C ARG A 54 -18.12 -16.05 -7.85
N VAL A 55 -18.83 -15.01 -8.27
CA VAL A 55 -20.30 -14.99 -8.38
C VAL A 55 -20.69 -14.97 -9.86
N SER A 56 -21.79 -15.62 -10.21
CA SER A 56 -22.34 -15.62 -11.57
C SER A 56 -23.85 -15.78 -11.54
N GLU A 57 -24.57 -14.97 -12.31
CA GLU A 57 -26.03 -15.04 -12.45
C GLU A 57 -26.45 -14.58 -13.85
N ASP A 58 -27.73 -14.80 -14.16
CA ASP A 58 -28.38 -14.26 -15.35
C ASP A 58 -29.24 -13.05 -14.98
N GLY A 59 -29.11 -11.96 -15.72
CA GLY A 59 -29.85 -10.72 -15.47
C GLY A 59 -29.92 -9.83 -16.70
N TRP A 60 -30.92 -8.95 -16.72
CA TRP A 60 -31.14 -8.02 -17.82
C TRP A 60 -30.77 -6.57 -17.46
N GLY A 61 -30.63 -6.27 -16.16
CA GLY A 61 -30.41 -4.93 -15.63
C GLY A 61 -28.98 -4.71 -15.15
N GLU A 62 -28.54 -3.47 -15.30
CA GLU A 62 -27.33 -2.90 -14.69
C GLU A 62 -27.71 -2.32 -13.32
N PHE A 63 -26.81 -2.40 -12.34
CA PHE A 63 -27.06 -1.87 -11.01
C PHE A 63 -25.78 -1.74 -10.19
N ASP A 64 -25.78 -0.80 -9.26
CA ASP A 64 -24.80 -0.74 -8.19
C ASP A 64 -25.09 -1.82 -7.14
N LEU A 65 -24.04 -2.53 -6.72
CA LEU A 65 -24.10 -3.49 -5.63
C LEU A 65 -23.03 -3.22 -4.58
N ALA A 66 -23.37 -3.50 -3.33
CA ALA A 66 -22.39 -3.54 -2.25
C ALA A 66 -21.67 -4.89 -2.26
N ILE A 67 -20.34 -4.84 -2.22
CA ILE A 67 -19.48 -6.00 -2.01
C ILE A 67 -18.79 -5.82 -0.67
N GLU A 68 -19.00 -6.76 0.24
CA GLU A 68 -18.43 -6.74 1.58
C GLU A 68 -17.32 -7.77 1.70
N PHE A 69 -16.09 -7.29 1.86
CA PHE A 69 -14.93 -8.14 2.12
C PHE A 69 -14.73 -8.30 3.62
N LYS A 70 -14.90 -9.51 4.15
CA LYS A 70 -14.51 -9.84 5.52
C LYS A 70 -13.07 -10.32 5.52
N ASP A 71 -12.17 -9.55 6.11
CA ASP A 71 -10.76 -9.91 6.21
C ASP A 71 -10.52 -11.00 7.26
N LEU A 72 -9.31 -11.57 7.28
CA LEU A 72 -8.91 -12.59 8.25
C LEU A 72 -8.88 -12.11 9.71
N SER A 73 -8.99 -10.80 9.97
CA SER A 73 -9.17 -10.25 11.32
C SER A 73 -10.64 -10.18 11.74
N GLY A 74 -11.55 -10.50 10.81
CA GLY A 74 -13.00 -10.41 10.97
C GLY A 74 -13.59 -9.04 10.65
N LYS A 75 -12.77 -8.07 10.24
CA LYS A 75 -13.25 -6.74 9.87
C LYS A 75 -13.87 -6.75 8.47
N VAL A 76 -14.99 -6.05 8.33
CA VAL A 76 -15.71 -5.91 7.05
C VAL A 76 -15.33 -4.61 6.36
N HIS A 77 -15.00 -4.70 5.07
CA HIS A 77 -14.70 -3.58 4.18
C HIS A 77 -15.76 -3.54 3.07
N PRO A 78 -16.70 -2.59 3.11
CA PRO A 78 -17.69 -2.44 2.04
C PRO A 78 -17.11 -1.63 0.88
N ILE A 79 -17.38 -2.07 -0.34
CA ILE A 79 -17.22 -1.27 -1.56
C ILE A 79 -18.55 -1.24 -2.31
N ILE A 80 -18.75 -0.20 -3.11
CA ILE A 80 -19.81 -0.17 -4.12
C ILE A 80 -19.18 -0.50 -5.48
N HIS A 81 -19.79 -1.42 -6.19
CA HIS A 81 -19.39 -1.81 -7.54
C HIS A 81 -20.56 -1.61 -8.49
N ASP A 82 -20.30 -0.97 -9.63
CA ASP A 82 -21.26 -0.82 -10.71
C ASP A 82 -21.19 -2.06 -11.61
N LEU A 83 -22.27 -2.84 -11.67
CA LEU A 83 -22.46 -3.87 -12.67
C LEU A 83 -23.08 -3.26 -13.92
N ASN A 84 -22.29 -3.05 -14.96
CA ASN A 84 -22.75 -2.52 -16.24
C ASN A 84 -22.38 -3.43 -17.42
N PHE A 85 -23.01 -3.18 -18.57
CA PHE A 85 -22.82 -3.93 -19.80
C PHE A 85 -22.19 -3.08 -20.91
N GLY A 86 -21.54 -1.96 -20.55
CA GLY A 86 -20.81 -1.11 -21.49
C GLY A 86 -19.60 -1.80 -22.12
N SER A 87 -19.07 -2.84 -21.48
CA SER A 87 -18.01 -3.70 -22.01
C SER A 87 -18.23 -5.17 -21.62
N ASN A 88 -17.87 -6.11 -22.51
CA ASN A 88 -18.00 -7.55 -22.25
C ASN A 88 -17.13 -8.04 -21.08
N ARG A 89 -16.07 -7.28 -20.75
CA ARG A 89 -15.21 -7.49 -19.59
C ARG A 89 -14.62 -6.14 -19.19
N TYR A 90 -14.62 -5.86 -17.90
CA TYR A 90 -13.91 -4.74 -17.31
C TYR A 90 -13.34 -5.15 -15.95
N GLU A 91 -12.49 -4.30 -15.41
CA GLU A 91 -11.89 -4.46 -14.09
C GLU A 91 -11.91 -3.12 -13.36
N THR A 92 -12.08 -3.18 -12.03
CA THR A 92 -12.01 -2.02 -11.16
C THR A 92 -10.98 -2.29 -10.08
N LYS A 93 -10.04 -1.38 -9.89
CA LYS A 93 -9.03 -1.48 -8.82
C LYS A 93 -9.55 -0.79 -7.57
N GLN A 94 -9.47 -1.49 -6.45
CA GLN A 94 -9.89 -0.99 -5.14
C GLN A 94 -8.70 -1.04 -4.18
N ILE A 95 -8.48 0.05 -3.43
CA ILE A 95 -7.39 0.15 -2.46
C ILE A 95 -7.97 -0.05 -1.06
N LEU A 96 -7.55 -1.11 -0.37
CA LEU A 96 -7.91 -1.35 1.02
C LEU A 96 -6.73 -1.07 1.93
N VAL A 97 -6.96 -0.31 3.00
CA VAL A 97 -5.93 0.04 3.98
C VAL A 97 -6.15 -0.75 5.27
N PHE A 98 -5.20 -1.63 5.56
CA PHE A 98 -5.17 -2.42 6.79
C PHE A 98 -4.28 -1.72 7.83
N LYS A 99 -4.90 -1.15 8.87
CA LYS A 99 -4.16 -0.48 9.95
C LYS A 99 -3.74 -1.50 11.01
N ASN A 100 -2.44 -1.61 11.25
CA ASN A 100 -1.85 -2.52 12.24
C ASN A 100 -2.31 -3.98 12.08
N PRO A 101 -2.16 -4.61 10.89
CA PRO A 101 -2.56 -6.01 10.68
C PRO A 101 -1.79 -6.94 11.62
N LYS A 102 -2.44 -8.01 12.09
CA LYS A 102 -1.87 -8.99 13.03
C LYS A 102 -2.36 -10.40 12.71
N GLY A 103 -1.66 -11.40 13.22
CA GLY A 103 -2.04 -12.82 13.11
C GLY A 103 -2.18 -13.25 11.65
N ALA A 104 -3.22 -14.05 11.37
CA ALA A 104 -3.45 -14.62 10.04
C ALA A 104 -3.55 -13.57 8.92
N LEU A 105 -4.08 -12.38 9.21
CA LEU A 105 -4.14 -11.29 8.23
C LEU A 105 -2.74 -10.76 7.86
N LEU A 106 -1.87 -10.58 8.86
CA LEU A 106 -0.49 -10.15 8.62
C LEU A 106 0.27 -11.22 7.84
N ASP A 107 0.13 -12.49 8.24
CA ASP A 107 0.80 -13.62 7.57
C ASP A 107 0.39 -13.74 6.10
N ALA A 108 -0.90 -13.58 5.79
CA ALA A 108 -1.41 -13.60 4.41
C ALA A 108 -0.91 -12.40 3.59
N LEU A 109 -0.85 -11.20 4.18
CA LEU A 109 -0.37 -10.00 3.48
C LEU A 109 1.09 -10.13 3.00
N ARG A 110 1.95 -10.88 3.71
CA ARG A 110 3.35 -11.10 3.29
C ARG A 110 3.48 -11.83 1.96
N ASN A 111 2.48 -12.64 1.58
CA ASN A 111 2.45 -13.33 0.29
C ASN A 111 2.14 -12.38 -0.88
N SER A 112 1.72 -11.15 -0.59
CA SER A 112 1.31 -10.16 -1.58
C SER A 112 2.33 -9.04 -1.80
N GLY A 113 3.49 -9.11 -1.13
CA GLY A 113 4.57 -8.14 -1.25
C GLY A 113 5.06 -7.62 0.10
N HIS A 114 5.97 -6.66 0.05
CA HIS A 114 6.57 -6.07 1.26
C HIS A 114 5.55 -5.31 2.11
N ILE A 115 5.61 -5.52 3.43
CA ILE A 115 4.77 -4.82 4.41
C ILE A 115 5.55 -3.64 5.01
N PRO A 116 5.08 -2.40 4.88
CA PRO A 116 5.74 -1.22 5.43
C PRO A 116 5.97 -1.32 6.95
N GLY A 117 7.21 -1.08 7.40
CA GLY A 117 7.59 -1.10 8.82
C GLY A 117 7.90 -2.48 9.40
N GLU A 118 7.81 -3.56 8.60
CA GLU A 118 8.27 -4.88 8.97
C GLU A 118 9.72 -5.09 8.47
N SER A 119 10.71 -4.89 9.34
CA SER A 119 12.11 -5.21 9.02
C SER A 119 12.22 -6.70 8.65
N SER A 120 12.70 -7.02 7.45
CA SER A 120 12.84 -8.38 6.95
C SER A 120 13.69 -9.26 7.87
N THR A 121 13.07 -10.05 8.74
CA THR A 121 13.70 -11.20 9.38
C THR A 121 13.13 -12.48 8.78
N ASN A 122 13.66 -12.90 7.64
CA ASN A 122 13.45 -14.26 7.14
C ASN A 122 14.48 -15.20 7.80
N GLY A 123 14.00 -16.23 8.50
CA GLY A 123 14.82 -17.37 8.91
C GLY A 123 14.29 -18.09 10.14
N ALA A 124 13.58 -19.19 9.92
CA ALA A 124 13.01 -20.10 10.90
C ALA A 124 14.00 -20.60 11.99
N ASP A 125 13.53 -20.74 13.23
CA ASP A 125 13.61 -22.02 13.94
C ASP A 125 12.52 -22.11 15.03
N ALA A 126 12.12 -23.34 15.25
CA ALA A 126 10.97 -23.83 15.96
C ALA A 126 11.08 -23.74 17.49
N SER A 127 9.91 -23.80 18.13
CA SER A 127 9.65 -24.49 19.40
C SER A 127 10.79 -24.62 20.41
N SER A 128 10.70 -23.95 21.57
CA SER A 128 10.59 -24.64 22.88
C SER A 128 10.74 -23.71 24.11
N LYS A 129 9.79 -23.90 25.04
CA LYS A 129 9.92 -23.94 26.51
C LYS A 129 10.77 -22.89 27.26
N LYS A 130 10.06 -22.23 28.19
CA LYS A 130 10.55 -21.77 29.51
C LYS A 130 11.59 -22.70 30.15
N ARG A 131 12.75 -22.15 30.56
CA ARG A 131 13.52 -22.36 31.82
C ARG A 131 14.74 -21.41 31.77
N ALA A 132 14.82 -20.42 32.66
CA ALA A 132 15.54 -20.44 33.95
C ALA A 132 17.09 -20.43 33.84
N SER A 133 17.66 -19.27 34.23
CA SER A 133 18.90 -19.02 34.99
C SER A 133 20.23 -19.69 34.62
N GLU A 134 21.25 -18.84 34.38
CA GLU A 134 22.49 -18.69 35.20
C GLU A 134 23.79 -18.54 34.37
N VAL A 135 24.45 -17.41 34.62
CA VAL A 135 25.89 -17.05 34.57
C VAL A 135 26.84 -17.88 33.68
N GLY A 136 27.51 -17.19 32.76
CA GLY A 136 28.70 -17.67 32.05
C GLY A 136 29.45 -16.53 31.37
N THR A 137 30.62 -16.21 31.93
CA THR A 137 31.59 -15.17 31.57
C THR A 137 32.19 -15.29 30.16
N GLY A 138 32.37 -14.13 29.51
CA GLY A 138 33.55 -13.78 28.70
C GLY A 138 33.63 -14.31 27.26
N GLY A 139 33.38 -13.43 26.29
CA GLY A 139 33.68 -13.69 24.88
C GLY A 139 33.37 -12.49 23.99
N THR A 140 34.38 -11.67 23.75
CA THR A 140 34.38 -10.46 22.92
C THR A 140 34.02 -10.71 21.44
N GLN A 141 33.04 -9.97 20.90
CA GLN A 141 33.11 -9.50 19.51
C GLN A 141 32.37 -8.16 19.29
N LYS A 142 33.21 -7.12 19.19
CA LYS A 142 33.05 -5.75 18.67
C LYS A 142 31.73 -5.39 17.97
N LYS A 143 31.07 -4.39 18.57
CA LYS A 143 30.35 -3.32 17.86
C LYS A 143 31.38 -2.26 17.40
N LYS A 144 31.50 -2.02 16.08
CA LYS A 144 31.99 -0.78 15.41
C LYS A 144 31.94 -1.06 13.91
N LYS A 145 31.01 -0.52 13.12
CA LYS A 145 30.78 0.89 12.74
C LYS A 145 32.04 1.52 12.10
N GLY A 146 31.96 1.72 10.78
CA GLY A 146 32.72 2.66 9.94
C GLY A 146 31.95 2.76 8.62
N ALA A 147 31.13 3.80 8.42
CA ALA A 147 31.50 5.15 7.96
C ALA A 147 31.85 5.08 6.46
N ASP A 148 31.07 5.66 5.55
CA ASP A 148 30.81 7.10 5.46
C ASP A 148 29.35 7.47 5.13
N GLY A 149 28.86 8.51 5.82
CA GLY A 149 27.55 9.11 5.62
C GLY A 149 27.13 9.76 6.92
N LYS A 150 27.27 11.09 7.03
CA LYS A 150 26.69 11.86 8.14
C LYS A 150 25.26 11.37 8.35
N ALA A 151 24.87 11.03 9.58
CA ALA A 151 23.47 10.83 9.88
C ALA A 151 22.76 12.15 9.54
N ILE A 152 22.02 12.17 8.44
CA ILE A 152 21.29 13.35 7.99
C ILE A 152 20.12 13.51 8.95
N ASP A 153 19.96 14.72 9.47
CA ASP A 153 18.86 15.06 10.37
C ASP A 153 17.63 15.38 9.51
N MET A 154 16.66 14.48 9.50
CA MET A 154 15.47 14.59 8.63
C MET A 154 14.59 15.77 9.01
N ASP A 155 14.51 16.10 10.30
CA ASP A 155 13.71 17.23 10.78
C ASP A 155 14.32 18.54 10.29
N ARG A 156 15.65 18.66 10.38
CA ARG A 156 16.37 19.83 9.87
C ARG A 156 16.33 19.93 8.34
N LEU A 157 16.30 18.81 7.62
CA LEU A 157 16.12 18.79 6.17
C LEU A 157 14.73 19.34 5.78
N ALA A 158 13.68 18.86 6.44
CA ALA A 158 12.31 19.30 6.20
C ALA A 158 12.15 20.81 6.45
N GLU A 159 12.70 21.32 7.55
CA GLU A 159 12.71 22.75 7.83
C GLU A 159 13.48 23.57 6.77
N GLY A 160 14.60 23.04 6.27
CA GLY A 160 15.38 23.69 5.24
C GLY A 160 14.62 23.82 3.92
N LEU A 161 13.93 22.75 3.52
CA LEU A 161 13.11 22.73 2.30
C LEU A 161 11.96 23.75 2.35
N GLN A 162 11.31 23.91 3.50
CA GLN A 162 10.22 24.89 3.67
C GLN A 162 10.68 26.35 3.62
N LYS A 163 11.97 26.62 3.81
CA LYS A 163 12.55 27.97 3.82
C LYS A 163 13.13 28.39 2.47
N LEU A 164 13.11 27.50 1.47
CA LEU A 164 13.61 27.81 0.13
C LEU A 164 12.68 28.79 -0.60
N GLY A 165 13.28 29.66 -1.41
CA GLY A 165 12.54 30.52 -2.33
C GLY A 165 11.95 29.73 -3.50
N GLU A 166 11.03 30.35 -4.24
CA GLU A 166 10.31 29.75 -5.36
C GLU A 166 11.25 29.13 -6.42
N ASP A 167 12.31 29.86 -6.80
CA ASP A 167 13.30 29.38 -7.78
C ASP A 167 14.06 28.13 -7.29
N ASP A 168 14.38 28.09 -6.00
CA ASP A 168 15.09 26.95 -5.39
C ASP A 168 14.16 25.74 -5.20
N LEU A 169 12.86 25.96 -4.96
CA LEU A 169 11.85 24.90 -4.87
C LEU A 169 11.66 24.19 -6.21
N LEU A 170 11.67 24.90 -7.33
CA LEU A 170 11.62 24.28 -8.66
C LEU A 170 12.82 23.35 -8.91
N GLN A 171 13.99 23.74 -8.43
CA GLN A 171 15.19 22.90 -8.53
C GLN A 171 15.10 21.64 -7.66
N VAL A 172 14.48 21.74 -6.48
CA VAL A 172 14.18 20.57 -5.62
C VAL A 172 13.23 19.59 -6.31
N VAL A 173 12.14 20.09 -6.92
CA VAL A 173 11.17 19.24 -7.64
C VAL A 173 11.85 18.48 -8.77
N GLN A 174 12.72 19.16 -9.54
CA GLN A 174 13.49 18.54 -10.60
C GLN A 174 14.45 17.46 -10.06
N MET A 175 15.19 17.76 -8.98
CA MET A 175 16.08 16.79 -8.34
C MET A 175 15.35 15.53 -7.87
N VAL A 176 14.17 15.68 -7.27
CA VAL A 176 13.34 14.55 -6.85
C VAL A 176 12.84 13.79 -8.07
N HIS A 177 12.36 14.46 -9.12
CA HIS A 177 11.87 13.78 -10.32
C HIS A 177 12.95 12.93 -11.01
N ASP A 178 14.19 13.45 -11.10
CA ASP A 178 15.28 12.82 -11.85
C ASP A 178 15.96 11.66 -11.10
N ASN A 179 15.87 11.66 -9.76
CA ASN A 179 16.59 10.70 -8.91
C ASN A 179 15.68 9.89 -7.98
N LYS A 180 14.35 10.04 -8.11
CA LYS A 180 13.39 9.21 -7.38
C LYS A 180 13.49 7.74 -7.81
N THR A 181 13.17 6.87 -6.87
CA THR A 181 12.93 5.45 -7.13
C THR A 181 11.43 5.16 -7.10
N GLU A 182 11.04 3.94 -7.44
CA GLU A 182 9.63 3.52 -7.36
C GLU A 182 9.07 3.50 -5.93
N GLU A 183 9.96 3.52 -4.93
CA GLU A 183 9.62 3.62 -3.50
C GLU A 183 9.38 5.07 -3.05
N SER A 184 9.86 6.07 -3.82
CA SER A 184 9.72 7.49 -3.48
C SER A 184 8.28 7.98 -3.64
N TRP A 185 7.68 8.41 -2.54
CA TRP A 185 6.34 8.98 -2.54
C TRP A 185 6.38 10.50 -2.73
N MET A 186 5.65 10.96 -3.72
CA MET A 186 5.43 12.37 -4.01
C MET A 186 4.02 12.59 -4.56
N ARG A 187 3.40 13.72 -4.21
CA ARG A 187 2.11 14.16 -4.74
C ARG A 187 2.25 15.61 -5.19
N ASN A 188 1.92 15.86 -6.45
CA ASN A 188 1.88 17.20 -7.02
C ASN A 188 0.42 17.68 -7.07
N ASP A 189 0.10 18.73 -6.33
CA ASP A 189 -1.21 19.36 -6.30
C ASP A 189 -1.14 20.68 -7.09
N ILE A 190 -1.34 20.57 -8.40
CA ILE A 190 -1.13 21.66 -9.36
C ILE A 190 -2.15 22.78 -9.15
N ASP A 191 -3.37 22.46 -8.69
CA ASP A 191 -4.45 23.41 -8.47
C ASP A 191 -4.22 24.28 -7.23
N GLN A 192 -3.48 23.77 -6.24
CA GLN A 192 -3.09 24.51 -5.04
C GLN A 192 -1.65 25.03 -5.09
N GLY A 193 -0.87 24.64 -6.11
CA GLY A 193 0.55 24.97 -6.21
C GLY A 193 1.41 24.26 -5.15
N GLU A 194 0.95 23.12 -4.62
CA GLU A 194 1.58 22.43 -3.50
C GLU A 194 2.29 21.14 -3.94
N PHE A 195 3.55 20.99 -3.53
CA PHE A 195 4.36 19.82 -3.78
C PHE A 195 4.61 19.07 -2.46
N HIS A 196 4.05 17.85 -2.35
CA HIS A 196 4.23 16.99 -1.19
C HIS A 196 5.24 15.89 -1.52
N VAL A 197 6.22 15.69 -0.63
CA VAL A 197 7.23 14.63 -0.76
C VAL A 197 7.49 14.01 0.60
N ASP A 198 7.59 12.68 0.65
CA ASP A 198 7.96 11.96 1.87
C ASP A 198 9.47 11.69 1.87
N LEU A 199 10.20 12.41 2.72
CA LEU A 199 11.66 12.34 2.80
C LEU A 199 12.18 10.96 3.20
N TYR A 200 11.39 10.16 3.94
CA TYR A 200 11.80 8.82 4.38
C TYR A 200 11.66 7.75 3.29
N THR A 201 11.02 8.10 2.18
CA THR A 201 10.81 7.22 1.03
C THR A 201 11.82 7.50 -0.09
N LEU A 202 12.62 8.55 0.05
CA LEU A 202 13.63 8.91 -0.92
C LEU A 202 14.89 8.04 -0.74
N PRO A 203 15.60 7.70 -1.83
CA PRO A 203 16.90 7.03 -1.73
C PRO A 203 17.88 7.85 -0.90
N ASP A 204 18.75 7.19 -0.13
CA ASP A 204 19.80 7.85 0.66
C ASP A 204 20.67 8.81 -0.17
N SER A 205 20.91 8.48 -1.45
CA SER A 205 21.62 9.34 -2.40
C SER A 205 20.86 10.64 -2.67
N LEU A 206 19.54 10.58 -2.86
CA LEU A 206 18.69 11.75 -3.07
C LEU A 206 18.52 12.57 -1.78
N ILE A 207 18.35 11.91 -0.62
CA ILE A 207 18.31 12.59 0.68
C ILE A 207 19.61 13.37 0.89
N LYS A 208 20.76 12.79 0.56
CA LYS A 208 22.05 13.48 0.64
C LYS A 208 22.13 14.68 -0.30
N MET A 209 21.67 14.54 -1.55
CA MET A 209 21.67 15.65 -2.51
C MET A 209 20.77 16.80 -2.03
N LEU A 210 19.58 16.50 -1.51
CA LEU A 210 18.66 17.50 -0.95
C LEU A 210 19.25 18.20 0.28
N TRP A 211 19.94 17.43 1.14
CA TRP A 211 20.63 17.97 2.31
C TRP A 211 21.75 18.95 1.94
N ASP A 212 22.59 18.59 0.98
CA ASP A 212 23.69 19.45 0.55
C ASP A 212 23.16 20.74 -0.10
N PHE A 213 22.14 20.61 -0.96
CA PHE A 213 21.49 21.74 -1.63
C PHE A 213 20.83 22.71 -0.64
N THR A 214 20.01 22.20 0.28
CA THR A 214 19.33 23.02 1.29
C THR A 214 20.32 23.70 2.24
N SER A 215 21.38 22.99 2.65
CA SER A 215 22.41 23.55 3.53
C SER A 215 23.15 24.72 2.89
N GLU A 216 23.47 24.63 1.59
CA GLU A 216 24.13 25.70 0.85
C GLU A 216 23.22 26.93 0.69
N LYS A 217 21.95 26.72 0.33
CA LYS A 217 20.98 27.81 0.11
C LYS A 217 20.56 28.52 1.40
N VAL A 218 20.39 27.77 2.49
CA VAL A 218 20.08 28.33 3.82
C VAL A 218 21.27 29.12 4.38
N ALA A 219 22.51 28.71 4.08
CA ALA A 219 23.69 29.47 4.49
C ALA A 219 23.81 30.82 3.74
N ILE A 220 23.42 30.86 2.46
CA ILE A 220 23.44 32.08 1.63
C ILE A 220 22.34 33.06 2.07
N THR A 221 21.13 32.58 2.33
CA THR A 221 20.00 33.40 2.81
C THR A 221 20.20 33.93 4.23
N ALA A 222 20.93 33.22 5.10
CA ALA A 222 21.29 33.71 6.43
C ALA A 222 22.40 34.80 6.42
N SER A 223 23.07 35.00 5.28
CA SER A 223 24.18 35.94 5.12
C SER A 223 23.81 37.23 4.38
N THR A 224 22.54 37.39 4.00
CA THR A 224 22.00 38.55 3.27
C THR A 224 20.91 39.23 4.11
#